data_AF-A0A1Y4M816-F1
#
_entry.id   AF-A0A1Y4M816-F1
#
_cell.length_a   1.000
_cell.length_b   1.000
_cell.length_c   1.000
_cell.angle_alpha   90.00
_cell.angle_beta   90.00
_cell.angle_gamma   90.00
#
_symmetry.space_group_name_H-M   'P 1'
#
loop_
_entity.id
_entity.type
_entity.pdbx_description
1 polymer ?
#
loop_
_entity_poly.entity_id
_entity_poly.type
_entity_poly.pdbx_seq_one_letter_code
_entity_poly.pdbx_strand_id
1 'polypeptide(L)'
;MEHETYLEWISADLDGELTPAQHAQLEEHLNTCPSCAQLYGELSQLSGSLHRLTADMPPQLHQQILEGLPRQTAPVLRFPRAGKACGALAACLALVVALGYSSFHQSQENASPVATRSNPGIAPAVFSVQPQEFSVPGGDTVLLLSAPLSQESQELLGDLPVTTLEGGYLCCVADPDTATALASHLDQSGVAYTQVDAAQPDGSGNIAVVWPQA
;
A
#
# COMPACT_ATOMS: atom_id res chain seq x y z
N MET A 1 30.70 6.58 -15.57
CA MET A 1 29.64 6.32 -16.57
C MET A 1 28.39 6.98 -16.02
N GLU A 2 28.47 8.28 -15.69
CA GLU A 2 27.47 8.94 -14.83
C GLU A 2 26.45 9.76 -15.63
N HIS A 3 26.65 9.91 -16.94
CA HIS A 3 25.93 10.87 -17.75
C HIS A 3 24.46 10.49 -17.93
N GLU A 4 24.16 9.19 -18.04
CA GLU A 4 22.81 8.65 -18.23
C GLU A 4 21.91 8.93 -17.02
N THR A 5 22.45 8.75 -15.80
CA THR A 5 21.74 9.08 -14.56
C THR A 5 21.38 10.57 -14.47
N TYR A 6 22.29 11.47 -14.88
CA TYR A 6 21.97 12.90 -14.90
C TYR A 6 20.94 13.27 -15.97
N LEU A 7 20.84 12.52 -17.08
CA LEU A 7 19.77 12.72 -18.06
C LEU A 7 18.40 12.36 -17.49
N GLU A 8 18.30 11.26 -16.74
CA GLU A 8 17.09 10.88 -16.02
C GLU A 8 16.71 11.95 -14.99
N TRP A 9 17.69 12.48 -14.25
CA TRP A 9 17.46 13.53 -13.26
C TRP A 9 17.06 14.86 -13.89
N ILE A 10 17.56 15.19 -15.09
CA ILE A 10 17.11 16.35 -15.86
C ILE A 10 15.61 16.24 -16.17
N SER A 11 15.13 15.06 -16.58
CA SER A 11 13.70 14.85 -16.81
C SER A 11 12.91 15.01 -15.51
N ALA A 12 13.32 14.29 -14.46
CA ALA A 12 12.64 14.32 -13.17
C ALA A 12 12.61 15.72 -12.53
N ASP A 13 13.63 16.55 -12.78
CA ASP A 13 13.66 17.95 -12.34
C ASP A 13 12.59 18.80 -13.03
N LEU A 14 12.45 18.65 -14.36
CA LEU A 14 11.45 19.39 -15.14
C LEU A 14 10.01 19.00 -14.76
N ASP A 15 9.81 17.78 -14.27
CA ASP A 15 8.54 17.26 -13.78
C ASP A 15 8.31 17.57 -12.28
N GLY A 16 9.32 18.09 -11.57
CA GLY A 16 9.25 18.44 -10.14
C GLY A 16 9.33 17.25 -9.20
N GLU A 17 9.83 16.11 -9.66
CA GLU A 17 9.95 14.84 -8.92
C GLU A 17 11.31 14.66 -8.25
N LEU A 18 12.27 15.55 -8.54
CA LEU A 18 13.63 15.45 -8.03
C LEU A 18 13.72 15.88 -6.55
N THR A 19 14.40 15.09 -5.72
CA THR A 19 14.62 15.47 -4.31
C THR A 19 15.60 16.64 -4.20
N PRO A 20 15.54 17.47 -3.13
CA PRO A 20 16.46 18.61 -2.97
C PRO A 20 17.94 18.23 -2.96
N ALA A 21 18.28 17.03 -2.45
CA ALA A 21 19.65 16.54 -2.43
C ALA A 21 20.16 16.16 -3.83
N GLN A 22 19.31 15.55 -4.65
CA GLN A 22 19.63 15.20 -6.03
C GLN A 22 19.71 16.45 -6.90
N HIS A 23 18.84 17.43 -6.69
CA HIS A 23 18.89 18.71 -7.40
C HIS A 23 20.23 19.42 -7.20
N ALA A 24 20.77 19.46 -5.97
CA ALA A 24 22.07 20.08 -5.71
C ALA A 24 23.22 19.37 -6.46
N GLN A 25 23.17 18.04 -6.55
CA GLN A 25 24.15 17.25 -7.30
C GLN A 25 24.01 17.43 -8.81
N LEU A 26 22.76 17.50 -9.31
CA LEU A 26 22.49 17.79 -10.71
C LEU A 26 23.05 19.18 -11.08
N GLU A 27 22.85 20.19 -10.24
CA GLU A 27 23.38 21.53 -10.46
C GLU A 27 24.91 21.54 -10.51
N GLU A 28 25.59 20.78 -9.66
CA GLU A 28 27.05 20.61 -9.72
C GLU A 28 27.50 19.92 -11.03
N HIS A 29 26.74 18.93 -11.50
CA HIS A 29 27.00 18.30 -12.79
C HIS A 29 26.79 19.25 -13.98
N LEU A 30 25.71 20.05 -13.98
CA LEU A 30 25.44 21.03 -15.04
C LEU A 30 26.53 22.11 -15.11
N ASN A 31 27.12 22.48 -13.97
CA ASN A 31 28.26 23.40 -13.94
C ASN A 31 29.56 22.80 -14.52
N THR A 32 29.71 21.48 -14.47
CA THR A 32 30.92 20.79 -14.96
C THR A 32 30.76 20.22 -16.37
N CYS A 33 29.52 19.97 -16.82
CA CYS A 33 29.22 19.34 -18.08
C CYS A 33 28.40 20.23 -19.03
N PRO A 34 29.02 20.83 -20.07
CA PRO A 34 28.33 21.77 -20.96
C PRO A 34 27.28 21.10 -21.86
N SER A 35 27.41 19.82 -22.20
CA SER A 35 26.42 19.10 -23.00
C SER A 35 25.12 18.90 -22.23
N CYS A 36 25.20 18.49 -20.95
CA CYS A 36 24.03 18.40 -20.08
C CYS A 36 23.39 19.77 -19.85
N ALA A 37 24.19 20.82 -19.63
CA ALA A 37 23.69 22.17 -19.44
C ALA A 37 22.91 22.69 -20.67
N GLN A 38 23.41 22.43 -21.88
CA GLN A 38 22.69 22.78 -23.11
C GLN A 38 21.37 22.03 -23.23
N LEU A 39 21.39 20.71 -23.02
CA LEU A 39 20.18 19.90 -23.09
C LEU A 39 19.13 20.34 -22.07
N TYR A 40 19.53 20.58 -20.83
CA TYR A 40 18.63 21.08 -19.78
C TYR A 40 17.97 22.39 -20.18
N GLY A 41 18.75 23.33 -20.76
CA GLY A 41 18.21 24.60 -21.25
C GLY A 41 17.19 24.44 -22.38
N GLU A 42 17.45 23.57 -23.36
CA GLU A 42 16.53 23.28 -24.46
C GLU A 42 15.22 22.66 -23.97
N LEU A 43 15.31 21.66 -23.09
CA LEU A 43 14.13 20.99 -22.53
C LEU A 43 13.33 21.92 -21.62
N SER A 44 14.00 22.73 -20.78
CA SER A 44 13.35 23.72 -19.92
C SER A 44 12.58 24.77 -20.73
N GLN A 45 13.15 25.24 -21.85
CA GLN A 45 12.48 26.17 -22.75
C GLN A 45 11.23 25.55 -23.41
N LEU A 46 11.32 24.28 -23.81
CA LEU A 46 10.20 23.55 -24.38
C LEU A 46 9.09 23.33 -23.33
N SER A 47 9.46 22.84 -22.15
CA SER A 47 8.54 22.63 -21.01
C SER A 47 7.81 23.92 -20.64
N GLY A 48 8.54 25.04 -20.48
CA GLY A 48 7.93 26.34 -20.20
C GLY A 48 7.05 26.87 -21.33
N SER A 49 7.25 26.43 -22.57
CA SER A 49 6.36 26.77 -23.68
C SER A 49 5.08 25.92 -23.63
N LEU A 50 5.19 24.63 -23.34
CA LEU A 50 4.03 23.74 -23.14
C LEU A 50 3.16 24.20 -21.96
N HIS A 51 3.79 24.59 -20.84
CA HIS A 51 3.08 25.09 -19.66
C HIS A 51 2.36 26.43 -19.90
N ARG A 52 2.75 27.19 -20.93
CA ARG A 52 2.00 28.39 -21.35
C ARG A 52 0.82 28.06 -22.27
N LEU A 53 0.84 26.89 -22.89
CA LEU A 53 -0.27 26.41 -23.73
C LEU A 53 -1.37 25.74 -22.90
N THR A 54 -1.06 25.25 -21.69
CA THR A 54 -2.08 24.74 -20.78
C THR A 54 -3.06 25.86 -20.40
N ALA A 55 -4.33 25.63 -20.71
CA ALA A 55 -5.40 26.60 -20.50
C ALA A 55 -5.54 26.96 -19.01
N ASP A 56 -5.87 28.23 -18.74
CA ASP A 56 -6.22 28.69 -17.40
C ASP A 56 -7.33 27.82 -16.81
N MET A 57 -7.12 27.35 -15.57
CA MET A 57 -8.08 26.56 -14.83
C MET A 57 -9.40 27.33 -14.68
N PRO A 58 -10.56 26.77 -15.09
CA PRO A 58 -11.82 27.49 -15.00
C PRO A 58 -12.17 27.80 -13.55
N PRO A 59 -12.59 29.03 -13.21
CA PRO A 59 -12.68 29.49 -11.84
C PRO A 59 -13.72 28.72 -10.99
N GLN A 60 -14.70 28.08 -11.63
CA GLN A 60 -15.72 27.27 -10.97
C GLN A 60 -15.29 25.81 -10.70
N LEU A 61 -14.20 25.32 -11.30
CA LEU A 61 -13.76 23.93 -11.14
C LEU A 61 -13.48 23.60 -9.66
N HIS A 62 -12.77 24.49 -8.99
CA HIS A 62 -12.41 24.32 -7.58
C HIS A 62 -13.65 24.20 -6.69
N GLN A 63 -14.69 25.00 -6.96
CA GLN A 63 -15.95 24.93 -6.21
C GLN A 63 -16.70 23.63 -6.48
N GLN A 64 -16.80 23.21 -7.75
CA GLN A 64 -17.47 21.96 -8.12
C GLN A 64 -16.79 20.73 -7.50
N ILE A 65 -15.46 20.71 -7.44
CA ILE A 65 -14.71 19.64 -6.77
C ILE A 65 -15.04 19.62 -5.28
N LEU A 66 -14.94 20.77 -4.60
CA LEU A 66 -15.23 20.86 -3.15
C LEU A 66 -16.67 20.49 -2.79
N GLU A 67 -17.63 20.83 -3.65
CA GLU A 67 -19.04 20.46 -3.46
C GLU A 67 -19.30 18.98 -3.73
N GLY A 68 -18.53 18.36 -4.63
CA GLY A 68 -18.62 16.93 -4.95
C GLY A 68 -17.95 16.00 -3.93
N LEU A 69 -17.07 16.52 -3.06
CA LEU A 69 -16.43 15.72 -2.01
C LEU A 69 -17.43 15.35 -0.91
N PRO A 70 -17.45 14.08 -0.45
CA PRO A 70 -18.25 13.71 0.71
C PRO A 70 -17.80 14.54 1.91
N ARG A 71 -18.75 15.15 2.62
CA ARG A 71 -18.46 15.94 3.82
C ARG A 71 -17.65 15.08 4.79
N GLN A 72 -16.40 15.44 5.03
CA GLN A 72 -15.60 14.85 6.11
C GLN A 72 -16.24 15.25 7.44
N THR A 73 -17.19 14.45 7.91
CA THR A 73 -17.70 14.58 9.27
C THR A 73 -16.61 14.03 10.20
N ALA A 74 -15.78 14.92 10.75
CA ALA A 74 -14.88 14.56 11.83
C ALA A 74 -15.71 13.90 12.95
N PRO A 75 -15.32 12.70 13.44
CA PRO A 75 -16.05 12.05 14.51
C PRO A 75 -15.94 12.88 15.77
N VAL A 76 -17.02 13.55 16.14
CA VAL A 76 -17.10 14.29 17.40
C VAL A 76 -17.09 13.23 18.51
N LEU A 77 -15.95 13.07 19.18
CA LEU A 77 -15.81 12.18 20.33
C LEU A 77 -16.79 12.62 21.43
N ARG A 78 -17.96 11.98 21.47
CA ARG A 78 -18.90 12.10 22.59
C ARG A 78 -18.32 11.34 23.76
N PHE A 79 -17.69 12.06 24.69
CA PHE A 79 -17.36 11.52 26.00
C PHE A 79 -18.65 11.07 26.71
N PRO A 80 -18.80 9.77 27.05
CA PRO A 80 -19.91 9.34 27.88
C PRO A 80 -19.68 9.90 29.30
N ARG A 81 -20.71 10.54 29.87
CA ARG A 81 -20.70 11.02 31.26
C ARG A 81 -20.50 9.85 32.21
N ALA A 82 -19.27 9.63 32.66
CA ALA A 82 -18.89 8.57 33.59
C ALA A 82 -19.30 8.92 35.03
N GLY A 83 -20.61 8.88 35.32
CA GLY A 83 -21.14 9.09 36.67
C GLY A 83 -21.14 7.84 37.57
N LYS A 84 -20.56 6.70 37.13
CA LYS A 84 -20.65 5.42 37.85
C LYS A 84 -19.33 4.64 37.97
N ALA A 85 -18.21 5.20 37.53
CA ALA A 85 -16.91 4.51 37.53
C ALA A 85 -16.08 4.69 38.82
N CYS A 86 -16.63 5.30 39.88
CA CYS A 86 -15.92 5.45 41.16
C CYS A 86 -16.15 4.30 42.16
N GLY A 87 -17.06 3.36 41.87
CA GLY A 87 -17.35 2.24 42.78
C GLY A 87 -16.34 1.09 42.74
N ALA A 88 -15.68 0.87 41.60
CA ALA A 88 -14.79 -0.28 41.41
C ALA A 88 -13.47 -0.17 42.20
N LEU A 89 -12.94 1.05 42.37
CA LEU A 89 -11.67 1.30 43.07
C LEU A 89 -11.76 0.98 44.58
N ALA A 90 -12.92 1.26 45.20
CA ALA A 90 -13.15 0.93 46.61
C ALA A 90 -13.27 -0.59 46.84
N ALA A 91 -13.91 -1.31 45.93
CA ALA A 91 -14.04 -2.77 46.02
C ALA A 91 -12.68 -3.48 45.84
N CYS A 92 -11.82 -2.99 44.94
CA CYS A 92 -10.47 -3.53 44.78
C CYS A 92 -9.61 -3.34 46.03
N LEU A 93 -9.64 -2.16 46.67
CA LEU A 93 -8.90 -1.93 47.92
C LEU A 93 -9.41 -2.80 49.08
N ALA A 94 -10.73 -2.97 49.19
CA ALA A 94 -11.31 -3.87 50.20
C ALA A 94 -10.92 -5.34 49.95
N LEU A 95 -10.90 -5.79 48.69
CA LEU A 95 -10.45 -7.14 48.33
C LEU A 95 -8.95 -7.35 48.60
N VAL A 96 -8.09 -6.37 48.32
CA VAL A 96 -6.64 -6.49 48.60
C VAL A 96 -6.38 -6.60 50.11
N VAL A 97 -7.10 -5.85 50.94
CA VAL A 97 -6.97 -5.94 52.41
C VAL A 97 -7.54 -7.26 52.95
N ALA A 98 -8.69 -7.71 52.44
CA ALA A 98 -9.28 -8.99 52.84
C ALA A 98 -8.44 -10.19 52.41
N LEU A 99 -7.95 -10.21 51.16
CA LEU A 99 -7.11 -11.28 50.61
C LEU A 99 -5.72 -11.31 51.29
N GLY A 100 -5.15 -10.14 51.59
CA GLY A 100 -3.88 -10.03 52.31
C GLY A 100 -3.94 -10.59 53.74
N TYR A 101 -5.07 -10.42 54.43
CA TYR A 101 -5.27 -10.98 55.79
C TYR A 101 -5.51 -12.50 55.77
N SER A 102 -6.21 -13.01 54.75
CA SER A 102 -6.45 -14.46 54.60
C SER A 102 -5.22 -15.24 54.12
N SER A 103 -4.38 -14.65 53.26
CA SER A 103 -3.17 -15.33 52.75
C SER A 103 -2.07 -15.51 53.80
N PHE A 104 -2.01 -14.66 54.83
CA PHE A 104 -1.06 -14.83 55.94
C PHE A 104 -1.46 -15.96 56.91
N HIS A 105 -2.76 -16.29 56.99
CA HIS A 105 -3.27 -17.35 57.87
C HIS A 105 -3.44 -18.71 57.16
N GLN A 106 -3.45 -18.73 55.82
CA GLN A 106 -3.59 -19.92 54.97
C GLN A 106 -2.24 -20.34 54.34
N SER A 107 -1.14 -20.27 55.10
CA SER A 107 0.13 -20.97 54.77
C SER A 107 0.21 -22.38 55.39
N GLN A 108 -0.91 -22.90 55.86
CA GLN A 108 -1.12 -24.34 56.03
C GLN A 108 -2.24 -24.76 55.07
N GLU A 109 -2.18 -26.00 54.61
CA GLU A 109 -3.21 -26.76 53.88
C GLU A 109 -3.46 -26.42 52.38
N ASN A 110 -2.80 -27.21 51.53
CA ASN A 110 -3.34 -27.93 50.36
C ASN A 110 -3.37 -27.29 48.95
N ALA A 111 -2.51 -27.88 48.12
CA ALA A 111 -2.78 -28.56 46.85
C ALA A 111 -3.59 -27.87 45.74
N SER A 112 -2.91 -27.71 44.60
CA SER A 112 -3.42 -27.42 43.25
C SER A 112 -4.58 -28.34 42.82
N PRO A 113 -5.37 -27.95 41.79
CA PRO A 113 -4.97 -28.36 40.43
C PRO A 113 -5.23 -27.34 39.31
N VAL A 114 -4.54 -27.64 38.21
CA VAL A 114 -4.52 -27.01 36.89
C VAL A 114 -5.90 -27.03 36.22
N ALA A 115 -6.22 -26.00 35.43
CA ALA A 115 -7.31 -26.04 34.46
C ALA A 115 -6.92 -25.30 33.16
N THR A 116 -6.68 -26.10 32.12
CA THR A 116 -6.49 -25.72 30.72
C THR A 116 -7.80 -25.18 30.15
N ARG A 117 -7.76 -24.06 29.41
CA ARG A 117 -8.89 -23.55 28.62
C ARG A 117 -8.55 -23.57 27.13
N SER A 118 -9.20 -24.45 26.39
CA SER A 118 -9.19 -24.52 24.93
C SER A 118 -10.08 -23.41 24.34
N ASN A 119 -9.62 -22.78 23.26
CA ASN A 119 -10.32 -21.73 22.51
C ASN A 119 -10.99 -22.36 21.27
N PRO A 120 -12.29 -22.13 20.98
CA PRO A 120 -12.91 -22.64 19.78
C PRO A 120 -12.61 -21.75 18.56
N GLY A 121 -12.46 -22.40 17.41
CA GLY A 121 -12.04 -21.80 16.15
C GLY A 121 -13.03 -20.79 15.57
N ILE A 122 -12.47 -19.81 14.87
CA ILE A 122 -13.17 -18.82 14.06
C ILE A 122 -13.19 -19.36 12.63
N ALA A 123 -14.39 -19.60 12.08
CA ALA A 123 -14.59 -19.85 10.66
C ALA A 123 -14.43 -18.53 9.88
N PRO A 124 -13.79 -18.51 8.70
CA PRO A 124 -13.66 -17.28 7.92
C PRO A 124 -15.00 -16.96 7.23
N ALA A 125 -15.49 -15.74 7.47
CA ALA A 125 -16.56 -15.16 6.68
C ALA A 125 -16.02 -14.81 5.30
N VAL A 126 -16.67 -15.33 4.25
CA VAL A 126 -16.41 -15.01 2.85
C VAL A 126 -16.70 -13.52 2.65
N PHE A 127 -15.65 -12.73 2.42
CA PHE A 127 -15.75 -11.31 2.09
C PHE A 127 -15.97 -11.17 0.58
N SER A 128 -17.14 -10.68 0.19
CA SER A 128 -17.42 -10.29 -1.20
C SER A 128 -16.69 -8.98 -1.49
N VAL A 129 -15.61 -9.05 -2.27
CA VAL A 129 -14.86 -7.88 -2.73
C VAL A 129 -15.57 -7.27 -3.93
N GLN A 130 -16.04 -6.02 -3.79
CA GLN A 130 -16.45 -5.17 -4.91
C GLN A 130 -15.22 -4.84 -5.78
N PRO A 131 -15.36 -4.78 -7.11
CA PRO A 131 -14.24 -4.57 -8.02
C PRO A 131 -13.70 -3.16 -7.80
N GLN A 132 -12.56 -3.06 -7.12
CA GLN A 132 -11.79 -1.83 -7.03
C GLN A 132 -10.95 -1.74 -8.31
N GLU A 133 -11.13 -0.67 -9.09
CA GLU A 133 -10.30 -0.37 -10.25
C GLU A 133 -8.85 -0.22 -9.79
N PHE A 134 -8.07 -1.27 -10.00
CA PHE A 134 -6.66 -1.27 -9.68
C PHE A 134 -5.92 -0.57 -10.83
N SER A 135 -5.32 0.59 -10.55
CA SER A 135 -4.44 1.26 -11.52
C SER A 135 -3.10 0.54 -11.54
N VAL A 136 -3.00 -0.49 -12.38
CA VAL A 136 -1.80 -1.31 -12.50
C VAL A 136 -0.86 -0.71 -13.56
N PRO A 137 0.43 -0.48 -13.26
CA PRO A 137 1.38 0.02 -14.24
C PRO A 137 1.75 -1.07 -15.25
N GLY A 138 1.38 -0.88 -16.51
CA GLY A 138 1.92 -1.61 -17.68
C GLY A 138 1.42 -3.05 -17.84
N GLY A 139 0.37 -3.22 -18.64
CA GLY A 139 -0.12 -4.53 -19.10
C GLY A 139 -1.49 -4.42 -19.74
N ASP A 140 -1.79 -5.30 -20.70
CA ASP A 140 -3.11 -5.38 -21.36
C ASP A 140 -4.12 -6.17 -20.52
N THR A 141 -3.65 -7.03 -19.62
CA THR A 141 -4.49 -7.93 -18.83
C THR A 141 -3.97 -8.04 -17.40
N VAL A 142 -4.90 -8.14 -16.44
CA VAL A 142 -4.61 -8.26 -15.01
C VAL A 142 -5.06 -9.64 -14.50
N LEU A 143 -4.15 -10.38 -13.86
CA LEU A 143 -4.44 -11.63 -13.15
C LEU A 143 -4.52 -11.34 -11.65
N LEU A 144 -5.73 -11.30 -11.09
CA LEU A 144 -5.95 -10.99 -9.68
C LEU A 144 -6.18 -12.27 -8.87
N LEU A 145 -5.25 -12.58 -7.98
CA LEU A 145 -5.28 -13.77 -7.14
C LEU A 145 -6.03 -13.49 -5.84
N SER A 146 -6.82 -14.48 -5.41
CA SER A 146 -7.57 -14.44 -4.14
C SER A 146 -6.75 -14.89 -2.93
N ALA A 147 -5.54 -15.40 -3.13
CA ALA A 147 -4.65 -15.95 -2.11
C ALA A 147 -3.20 -15.48 -2.35
N PRO A 148 -2.36 -15.43 -1.30
CA PRO A 148 -0.96 -15.08 -1.46
C PRO A 148 -0.26 -16.10 -2.36
N LEU A 149 0.65 -15.60 -3.20
CA LEU A 149 1.45 -16.44 -4.09
C LEU A 149 2.33 -17.42 -3.29
N SER A 150 2.38 -18.68 -3.70
CA SER A 150 3.31 -19.65 -3.13
C SER A 150 4.75 -19.36 -3.55
N GLN A 151 5.72 -19.87 -2.79
CA GLN A 151 7.14 -19.68 -3.07
C GLN A 151 7.54 -20.19 -4.47
N GLU A 152 6.99 -21.33 -4.91
CA GLU A 152 7.24 -21.89 -6.25
C GLU A 152 6.71 -20.99 -7.38
N SER A 153 5.57 -20.34 -7.16
CA SER A 153 5.00 -19.37 -8.11
C SER A 153 5.77 -18.05 -8.11
N GLN A 154 6.38 -17.66 -6.99
CA GLN A 154 7.28 -16.48 -6.93
C GLN A 154 8.59 -16.75 -7.67
N GLU A 155 9.14 -17.96 -7.60
CA GLU A 155 10.34 -18.33 -8.37
C GLU A 155 10.09 -18.28 -9.89
N LEU A 156 8.88 -18.62 -10.34
CA LEU A 156 8.48 -18.49 -11.76
C LEU A 156 8.39 -17.04 -12.24
N LEU A 157 8.07 -16.11 -11.35
CA LEU A 157 8.09 -14.67 -11.64
C LEU A 157 9.53 -14.12 -11.64
N GLY A 158 10.51 -14.87 -11.16
CA GLY A 158 11.93 -14.50 -11.19
C GLY A 158 12.23 -13.19 -10.46
N ASP A 159 13.22 -12.44 -10.97
CA ASP A 159 13.65 -11.12 -10.46
C ASP A 159 12.77 -9.95 -10.97
N LEU A 160 11.55 -10.23 -11.44
CA LEU A 160 10.67 -9.17 -11.94
C LEU A 160 10.37 -8.16 -10.82
N PRO A 161 10.39 -6.85 -11.12
CA PRO A 161 10.15 -5.82 -10.11
C PRO A 161 8.74 -5.95 -9.56
N VAL A 162 8.64 -6.27 -8.27
CA VAL A 162 7.37 -6.31 -7.54
C VAL A 162 7.08 -4.93 -6.97
N THR A 163 5.95 -4.38 -7.36
CA THR A 163 5.42 -3.12 -6.85
C THR A 163 4.39 -3.40 -5.77
N THR A 164 4.39 -2.60 -4.70
CA THR A 164 3.35 -2.67 -3.68
C THR A 164 2.25 -1.69 -4.03
N LEU A 165 1.03 -2.21 -4.05
CA LEU A 165 -0.18 -1.51 -4.42
C LEU A 165 -0.96 -1.05 -3.17
N GLU A 166 -1.74 0.02 -3.30
CA GLU A 166 -2.61 0.49 -2.21
C GLU A 166 -3.61 -0.59 -1.79
N GLY A 167 -3.66 -0.91 -0.50
CA GLY A 167 -4.55 -1.97 0.02
C GLY A 167 -3.87 -3.30 0.35
N GLY A 168 -2.53 -3.37 0.31
CA GLY A 168 -1.78 -4.56 0.75
C GLY A 168 -1.69 -5.65 -0.32
N TYR A 169 -1.82 -5.27 -1.59
CA TYR A 169 -1.60 -6.13 -2.74
C TYR A 169 -0.20 -5.91 -3.31
N LEU A 170 0.36 -6.93 -3.91
CA LEU A 170 1.62 -6.91 -4.64
C LEU A 170 1.31 -7.12 -6.11
N CYS A 171 2.07 -6.45 -6.98
CA CYS A 171 1.92 -6.53 -8.42
C CYS A 171 3.26 -6.71 -9.12
N CYS A 172 3.32 -7.60 -10.09
CA CYS A 172 4.42 -7.68 -11.05
C CYS A 172 3.90 -7.71 -12.48
N VAL A 173 4.68 -7.18 -13.41
CA VAL A 173 4.38 -7.25 -14.84
C VAL A 173 5.18 -8.39 -15.44
N ALA A 174 4.49 -9.36 -16.02
CA ALA A 174 5.10 -10.54 -16.63
C ALA A 174 4.82 -10.57 -18.14
N ASP A 175 5.79 -11.04 -18.91
CA ASP A 175 5.58 -11.36 -20.33
C ASP A 175 4.47 -12.41 -20.50
N PRO A 176 3.76 -12.43 -21.63
CA PRO A 176 2.63 -13.33 -21.85
C PRO A 176 2.99 -14.82 -21.73
N ASP A 177 4.21 -15.22 -22.09
CA ASP A 177 4.69 -16.60 -21.93
C ASP A 177 4.84 -16.98 -20.45
N THR A 178 5.41 -16.08 -19.65
CA THR A 178 5.61 -16.26 -18.20
C THR A 178 4.27 -16.27 -17.46
N ALA A 179 3.35 -15.39 -17.84
CA ALA A 179 2.01 -15.35 -17.27
C ALA A 179 1.18 -16.59 -17.61
N THR A 180 1.35 -17.16 -18.81
CA THR A 180 0.69 -18.42 -19.20
C THR A 180 1.24 -19.60 -18.39
N ALA A 181 2.56 -19.65 -18.17
CA ALA A 181 3.18 -20.65 -17.31
C ALA A 181 2.69 -20.54 -15.85
N LEU A 182 2.56 -19.31 -15.34
CA LEU A 182 2.02 -19.05 -14.01
C LEU A 182 0.56 -19.48 -13.89
N ALA A 183 -0.30 -19.14 -14.85
CA ALA A 183 -1.72 -19.54 -14.85
C ALA A 183 -1.88 -21.07 -14.80
N SER A 184 -1.07 -21.80 -15.59
CA SER A 184 -1.05 -23.27 -15.56
C SER A 184 -0.64 -23.82 -14.19
N HIS A 185 0.32 -23.17 -13.51
CA HIS A 185 0.74 -23.56 -12.17
C HIS A 185 -0.33 -23.26 -11.11
N LEU A 186 -1.04 -22.13 -11.24
CA LEU A 186 -2.15 -21.76 -10.35
C LEU A 186 -3.32 -22.74 -10.47
N ASP A 187 -3.66 -23.16 -11.69
CA ASP A 187 -4.68 -24.19 -11.94
C ASP A 187 -4.31 -25.53 -11.32
N GLN A 188 -3.03 -25.95 -11.44
CA GLN A 188 -2.52 -27.17 -10.81
C GLN A 188 -2.54 -27.09 -9.27
N SER A 189 -2.28 -25.90 -8.73
CA SER A 189 -2.24 -25.63 -7.29
C SER A 189 -3.64 -25.39 -6.69
N GLY A 190 -4.68 -25.26 -7.53
CA GLY A 190 -6.05 -24.97 -7.10
C GLY A 190 -6.25 -23.55 -6.56
N VAL A 191 -5.37 -22.60 -6.93
CA VAL A 191 -5.47 -21.21 -6.50
C VAL A 191 -6.45 -20.46 -7.40
N ALA A 192 -7.51 -19.91 -6.82
CA ALA A 192 -8.48 -19.14 -7.59
C ALA A 192 -7.91 -17.75 -7.97
N TYR A 193 -7.92 -17.47 -9.27
CA TYR A 193 -7.56 -16.18 -9.85
C TYR A 193 -8.69 -15.66 -10.75
N THR A 194 -8.75 -14.35 -10.93
CA THR A 194 -9.68 -13.68 -11.85
C THR A 194 -8.88 -12.92 -12.90
N GLN A 195 -9.16 -13.18 -14.17
CA GLN A 195 -8.59 -12.42 -15.27
C GLN A 195 -9.49 -11.22 -15.57
N VAL A 196 -8.91 -10.03 -15.57
CA VAL A 196 -9.60 -8.77 -15.82
C VAL A 196 -8.84 -8.02 -16.90
N ASP A 197 -9.54 -7.41 -17.86
CA ASP A 197 -8.88 -6.54 -18.83
C ASP A 197 -8.30 -5.31 -18.12
N ALA A 198 -7.10 -4.89 -18.51
CA ALA A 198 -6.50 -3.71 -17.92
C ALA A 198 -7.33 -2.46 -18.23
N ALA A 199 -7.49 -1.59 -17.23
CA ALA A 199 -8.25 -0.35 -17.39
C ALA A 199 -7.63 0.60 -18.43
N GLN A 200 -6.31 0.51 -18.63
CA GLN A 200 -5.56 1.27 -19.63
C GLN A 200 -4.55 0.34 -20.31
N PRO A 201 -4.93 -0.32 -21.43
CA PRO A 201 -4.02 -1.19 -22.19
C PRO A 201 -2.87 -0.38 -22.79
N ASP A 202 -1.64 -0.85 -22.59
CA ASP A 202 -0.43 -0.23 -23.14
C ASP A 202 -0.04 -0.84 -24.49
N GLY A 203 -0.75 -1.88 -24.95
CA GLY A 203 -0.49 -2.57 -26.21
C GLY A 203 0.80 -3.40 -26.20
N SER A 204 1.41 -3.60 -25.03
CA SER A 204 2.61 -4.41 -24.87
C SER A 204 2.32 -5.92 -24.96
N GLY A 205 1.08 -6.32 -24.69
CA GLY A 205 0.69 -7.73 -24.53
C GLY A 205 1.15 -8.35 -23.21
N ASN A 206 1.73 -7.55 -22.32
CA ASN A 206 2.17 -8.01 -21.00
C ASN A 206 0.98 -8.16 -20.05
N ILE A 207 1.16 -9.05 -19.07
CA ILE A 207 0.12 -9.40 -18.11
C ILE A 207 0.59 -9.02 -16.72
N ALA A 208 -0.19 -8.19 -16.04
CA ALA A 208 0.10 -7.80 -14.68
C ALA A 208 -0.53 -8.78 -13.69
N VAL A 209 0.29 -9.39 -12.85
CA VAL A 209 -0.15 -10.36 -11.84
C VAL A 209 -0.25 -9.65 -10.51
N VAL A 210 -1.42 -9.72 -9.86
CA VAL A 210 -1.73 -9.04 -8.60
C VAL A 210 -2.15 -10.06 -7.55
N TRP A 211 -1.54 -10.04 -6.36
CA TRP A 211 -1.87 -10.95 -5.26
C TRP A 211 -1.81 -10.27 -3.89
N PRO A 212 -2.58 -10.73 -2.89
CA PRO A 212 -2.50 -10.17 -1.54
C PRO A 212 -1.17 -10.53 -0.86
N GLN A 213 -0.63 -9.59 -0.09
CA GLN A 213 0.52 -9.85 0.78
C GLN A 213 0.09 -10.78 1.94
N ALA A 214 0.92 -11.79 2.23
CA ALA A 214 0.69 -12.77 3.29
C ALA A 214 0.88 -12.20 4.70
#